data_AF-A0A950YNP5-F1
#
_entry.id   AF-A0A950YNP5-F1
#
_cell.length_a   1.000
_cell.length_b   1.000
_cell.length_c   1.000
_cell.angle_alpha   90.00
_cell.angle_beta   90.00
_cell.angle_gamma   90.00
#
_symmetry.space_group_name_H-M   'P 1'
#
loop_
_entity.id
_entity.type
_entity.pdbx_description
1 polymer ?
#
loop_
_entity_poly.entity_id
_entity_poly.type
_entity_poly.pdbx_seq_one_letter_code
_entity_poly.pdbx_strand_id
1 'polypeptide(L)'
;MTRRLDVHALAVLATAATGLSAPAVGWASSGGGGLRGSASTTPTKNTKTLVQSAGGSISASGNRITIASQSSGFLRGQVRFTGAIPSADAGAAVEIERLGHQTGWKWAPTAHARAARNGSFTTIWRANHIGRFAIRAVITSPGAPDAAAVSPTVATTVYRLSLATLFGPGLWGNGTACGEVLKRTTIGVANRTLKCGTPVAIYYHGRITVVPVIDRGPYANGADWDLTMATAAALGMDATDTIGAVSLPPEPSLLAPQLTG
;
A
#
# COMPACT_ATOMS: atom_id res chain seq x y z
N MET A 1 -36.18 -14.17 62.99
CA MET A 1 -36.67 -15.13 61.97
C MET A 1 -35.76 -14.95 60.76
N THR A 2 -34.91 -15.88 60.30
CA THR A 2 -34.82 -17.34 60.36
C THR A 2 -33.36 -17.78 60.17
N ARG A 3 -33.11 -19.05 60.48
CA ARG A 3 -31.86 -19.75 60.83
C ARG A 3 -30.73 -19.85 59.78
N ARG A 4 -29.54 -20.10 60.37
CA ARG A 4 -28.24 -20.58 59.85
C ARG A 4 -28.30 -21.86 59.00
N LEU A 5 -27.23 -22.13 58.22
CA LEU A 5 -26.34 -23.31 58.38
C LEU A 5 -25.09 -23.23 57.47
N ASP A 6 -23.91 -23.33 58.09
CA ASP A 6 -22.62 -23.76 57.51
C ASP A 6 -22.60 -25.28 57.34
N VAL A 7 -21.97 -25.82 56.29
CA VAL A 7 -21.27 -27.13 56.34
C VAL A 7 -20.05 -27.16 55.39
N HIS A 8 -18.99 -27.74 55.94
CA HIS A 8 -17.63 -27.98 55.45
C HIS A 8 -17.43 -28.88 54.20
N ALA A 9 -16.31 -28.61 53.53
CA ALA A 9 -15.23 -29.49 53.03
C ALA A 9 -15.53 -30.86 52.39
N LEU A 10 -14.86 -31.13 51.26
CA LEU A 10 -13.87 -32.22 51.15
C LEU A 10 -13.13 -32.19 49.80
N ALA A 11 -11.80 -32.24 49.87
CA ALA A 11 -10.89 -32.49 48.77
C ALA A 11 -10.64 -34.00 48.64
N VAL A 12 -10.57 -34.52 47.42
CA VAL A 12 -9.99 -35.86 47.15
C VAL A 12 -9.13 -35.78 45.88
N LEU A 13 -7.82 -35.96 46.08
CA LEU A 13 -6.85 -36.37 45.06
C LEU A 13 -7.06 -37.85 44.71
N ALA A 14 -6.91 -38.20 43.44
CA ALA A 14 -6.55 -39.56 43.05
C ALA A 14 -5.57 -39.51 41.87
N THR A 15 -4.34 -39.92 42.15
CA THR A 15 -3.28 -40.27 41.19
C THR A 15 -3.45 -41.71 40.74
N ALA A 16 -3.17 -41.99 39.46
CA ALA A 16 -2.82 -43.33 39.01
C ALA A 16 -1.82 -43.24 37.85
N ALA A 17 -0.65 -43.85 38.06
CA ALA A 17 0.41 -44.06 37.09
C ALA A 17 0.39 -45.53 36.63
N THR A 18 0.81 -45.79 35.39
CA THR A 18 1.38 -47.02 34.79
C THR A 18 1.31 -46.81 33.27
N GLY A 19 2.23 -47.21 32.40
CA GLY A 19 3.44 -48.02 32.44
C GLY A 19 3.85 -48.23 30.97
N LEU A 20 5.15 -48.36 30.68
CA LEU A 20 5.77 -48.32 29.36
C LEU A 20 5.36 -49.47 28.41
N SER A 21 5.39 -49.18 27.10
CA SER A 21 5.84 -50.14 26.08
C SER A 21 6.26 -49.42 24.77
N ALA A 22 7.49 -49.66 24.32
CA ALA A 22 7.98 -49.41 22.96
C ALA A 22 8.07 -50.77 22.23
N PRO A 23 7.96 -50.81 20.88
CA PRO A 23 9.18 -50.92 20.08
C PRO A 23 9.18 -50.26 18.67
N ALA A 24 10.42 -50.00 18.22
CA ALA A 24 11.03 -50.09 16.88
C ALA A 24 10.33 -49.63 15.57
N VAL A 25 10.99 -48.63 14.95
CA VAL A 25 11.42 -48.44 13.54
C VAL A 25 10.51 -48.88 12.38
N GLY A 26 10.08 -47.89 11.59
CA GLY A 26 9.75 -48.02 10.17
C GLY A 26 10.00 -46.69 9.45
N TRP A 27 10.84 -46.71 8.41
CA TRP A 27 11.10 -45.57 7.51
C TRP A 27 10.03 -45.52 6.42
N ALA A 28 9.48 -44.34 6.10
CA ALA A 28 9.09 -43.93 4.74
C ALA A 28 8.63 -42.46 4.69
N SER A 29 9.18 -41.74 3.72
CA SER A 29 8.96 -40.33 3.35
C SER A 29 7.62 -40.05 2.67
N SER A 30 7.09 -38.82 2.79
CA SER A 30 6.59 -38.04 1.63
C SER A 30 6.05 -36.64 2.03
N GLY A 31 6.50 -35.61 1.29
CA GLY A 31 5.82 -34.32 1.06
C GLY A 31 5.88 -33.33 2.23
N GLY A 32 6.57 -32.18 2.18
CA GLY A 32 6.56 -31.18 1.10
C GLY A 32 5.58 -30.07 1.48
N GLY A 33 6.07 -28.92 1.97
CA GLY A 33 5.15 -27.84 2.36
C GLY A 33 5.74 -26.61 3.06
N GLY A 34 6.78 -26.01 2.47
CA GLY A 34 7.03 -24.56 2.49
C GLY A 34 6.98 -23.79 3.82
N LEU A 35 8.16 -23.57 4.40
CA LEU A 35 8.45 -22.48 5.32
C LEU A 35 8.10 -21.13 4.66
N ARG A 36 7.13 -20.39 5.20
CA ARG A 36 6.94 -18.98 4.85
C ARG A 36 8.09 -18.18 5.48
N GLY A 37 9.08 -17.86 4.66
CA GLY A 37 10.17 -16.97 5.04
C GLY A 37 9.66 -15.58 5.36
N SER A 38 9.95 -15.12 6.56
CA SER A 38 10.06 -13.69 6.86
C SER A 38 11.19 -13.13 6.01
N ALA A 39 10.85 -12.42 4.94
CA ALA A 39 11.82 -11.71 4.12
C ALA A 39 12.22 -10.41 4.85
N SER A 40 13.28 -10.49 5.65
CA SER A 40 14.13 -9.36 5.98
C SER A 40 14.71 -8.79 4.68
N THR A 41 14.21 -7.64 4.24
CA THR A 41 14.65 -7.00 3.00
C THR A 41 15.94 -6.23 3.25
N THR A 42 17.08 -6.83 2.91
CA THR A 42 18.32 -6.10 2.67
C THR A 42 18.30 -5.58 1.22
N PRO A 43 18.61 -4.29 0.95
CA PRO A 43 18.56 -3.76 -0.41
C PRO A 43 19.78 -4.24 -1.20
N THR A 44 19.56 -5.12 -2.18
CA THR A 44 20.56 -5.48 -3.20
C THR A 44 20.29 -4.73 -4.49
N LYS A 45 21.32 -4.10 -5.05
CA LYS A 45 21.31 -3.32 -6.30
C LYS A 45 21.13 -4.24 -7.52
N ASN A 46 19.91 -4.70 -7.78
CA ASN A 46 19.53 -5.31 -9.04
C ASN A 46 18.24 -4.64 -9.55
N THR A 47 18.40 -3.50 -10.22
CA THR A 47 17.31 -2.64 -10.68
C THR A 47 16.72 -3.16 -11.99
N LYS A 48 16.12 -4.35 -11.99
CA LYS A 48 15.09 -4.64 -12.97
C LYS A 48 13.87 -3.83 -12.56
N THR A 49 13.45 -2.88 -13.38
CA THR A 49 12.24 -2.10 -13.14
C THR A 49 11.07 -3.03 -12.85
N LEU A 50 10.52 -2.94 -11.64
CA LEU A 50 9.38 -3.75 -11.26
C LEU A 50 8.11 -3.12 -11.86
N VAL A 51 7.63 -3.71 -12.96
CA VAL A 51 6.36 -3.34 -13.56
C VAL A 51 5.26 -4.18 -12.93
N GLN A 52 4.25 -3.51 -12.37
CA GLN A 52 3.10 -4.11 -11.71
C GLN A 52 1.82 -3.84 -12.49
N SER A 53 0.82 -4.71 -12.38
CA SER A 53 -0.51 -4.44 -12.93
C SER A 53 -1.25 -3.42 -12.06
N ALA A 54 -1.95 -2.48 -12.69
CA ALA A 54 -2.70 -1.42 -12.04
C ALA A 54 -4.13 -1.81 -11.66
N GLY A 55 -4.67 -2.86 -12.28
CA GLY A 55 -6.08 -3.29 -12.13
C GLY A 55 -6.36 -4.11 -10.87
N GLY A 56 -5.51 -4.04 -9.85
CA GLY A 56 -5.67 -4.81 -8.63
C GLY A 56 -6.75 -4.23 -7.73
N SER A 57 -7.77 -5.02 -7.40
CA SER A 57 -8.54 -4.73 -6.20
C SER A 57 -7.66 -4.99 -4.98
N ILE A 58 -7.61 -4.01 -4.08
CA ILE A 58 -6.95 -4.11 -2.78
C ILE A 58 -8.02 -4.27 -1.73
N SER A 59 -7.77 -5.12 -0.74
CA SER A 59 -8.67 -5.30 0.39
C SER A 59 -7.91 -5.57 1.66
N ALA A 60 -8.45 -5.11 2.78
CA ALA A 60 -7.96 -5.43 4.11
C ALA A 60 -9.14 -5.67 5.05
N SER A 61 -8.90 -6.51 6.06
CA SER A 61 -9.87 -6.87 7.09
C SER A 61 -9.19 -6.86 8.45
N GLY A 62 -9.87 -6.37 9.47
CA GLY A 62 -9.34 -6.26 10.82
C GLY A 62 -10.35 -5.57 11.72
N ASN A 63 -10.31 -5.82 13.02
CA ASN A 63 -11.22 -5.21 13.98
C ASN A 63 -12.71 -5.24 13.56
N ARG A 64 -13.17 -6.38 13.01
CA ARG A 64 -14.54 -6.61 12.51
C ARG A 64 -14.99 -5.72 11.34
N ILE A 65 -14.09 -4.94 10.74
CA ILE A 65 -14.37 -4.17 9.52
C ILE A 65 -13.57 -4.70 8.34
N THR A 66 -14.17 -4.67 7.16
CA THR A 66 -13.49 -4.88 5.88
C THR A 66 -13.52 -3.60 5.06
N ILE A 67 -12.47 -3.38 4.28
CA ILE A 67 -12.39 -2.30 3.30
C ILE A 67 -11.72 -2.83 2.04
N ALA A 68 -12.26 -2.46 0.88
CA ALA A 68 -11.72 -2.75 -0.42
C ALA A 68 -11.81 -1.55 -1.35
N SER A 69 -10.87 -1.45 -2.28
CA SER A 69 -10.79 -0.41 -3.31
C SER A 69 -9.98 -0.88 -4.50
N GLN A 70 -9.65 0.06 -5.40
CA GLN A 70 -8.68 -0.11 -6.48
C GLN A 70 -7.30 0.37 -6.03
N SER A 71 -6.23 -0.31 -6.44
CA SER A 71 -4.84 0.10 -6.19
C SER A 71 -4.46 1.44 -6.82
N SER A 72 -5.19 1.86 -7.85
CA SER A 72 -4.94 3.10 -8.57
C SER A 72 -6.20 3.87 -8.91
N GLY A 73 -6.08 5.20 -8.97
CA GLY A 73 -7.10 6.11 -9.48
C GLY A 73 -6.47 7.34 -10.12
N PHE A 74 -7.30 8.24 -10.64
CA PHE A 74 -6.85 9.47 -11.28
C PHE A 74 -7.43 10.69 -10.59
N LEU A 75 -6.66 11.79 -10.59
CA LEU A 75 -7.12 13.10 -10.14
C LEU A 75 -8.40 13.47 -10.90
N ARG A 76 -9.38 14.01 -10.17
CA ARG A 76 -10.77 14.30 -10.59
C ARG A 76 -11.62 13.05 -10.92
N GLY A 77 -11.03 11.86 -10.87
CA GLY A 77 -11.74 10.59 -10.98
C GLY A 77 -12.44 10.17 -9.68
N GLN A 78 -13.17 9.05 -9.76
CA GLN A 78 -13.86 8.46 -8.61
C GLN A 78 -13.08 7.26 -8.09
N VAL A 79 -12.69 7.32 -6.82
CA VAL A 79 -12.14 6.17 -6.08
C VAL A 79 -13.25 5.60 -5.22
N ARG A 80 -13.72 4.40 -5.56
CA ARG A 80 -14.77 3.70 -4.82
C ARG A 80 -14.16 2.92 -3.67
N PHE A 81 -14.78 3.03 -2.50
CA PHE A 81 -14.50 2.21 -1.33
C PHE A 81 -15.73 1.36 -1.02
N THR A 82 -15.53 0.08 -0.80
CA THR A 82 -16.57 -0.87 -0.39
C THR A 82 -16.11 -1.59 0.84
N GLY A 83 -17.02 -2.07 1.67
CA GLY A 83 -16.66 -2.84 2.84
C GLY A 83 -17.87 -3.34 3.60
N ALA A 84 -17.61 -3.96 4.74
CA ALA A 84 -18.64 -4.43 5.65
C ALA A 84 -18.21 -4.27 7.10
N ILE A 85 -19.20 -4.07 7.97
CA ILE A 85 -19.12 -4.11 9.42
C ILE A 85 -20.13 -5.15 9.94
N PRO A 86 -20.10 -5.55 11.23
CA PRO A 86 -21.10 -6.46 11.78
C PRO A 86 -22.52 -5.89 11.61
N SER A 87 -23.51 -6.73 11.34
CA SER A 87 -24.91 -6.30 11.23
C SER A 87 -25.47 -5.70 12.52
N ALA A 88 -24.88 -6.03 13.67
CA ALA A 88 -25.17 -5.40 14.96
C ALA A 88 -24.86 -3.89 14.96
N ASP A 89 -23.93 -3.45 14.12
CA ASP A 89 -23.52 -2.05 13.95
C ASP A 89 -24.19 -1.40 12.72
N ALA A 90 -25.22 -2.02 12.15
CA ALA A 90 -25.94 -1.49 10.98
C ALA A 90 -26.50 -0.07 11.25
N GLY A 91 -26.46 0.78 10.22
CA GLY A 91 -26.84 2.18 10.33
C GLY A 91 -25.76 3.11 10.89
N ALA A 92 -24.68 2.55 11.46
CA ALA A 92 -23.53 3.33 11.90
C ALA A 92 -22.92 4.13 10.73
N ALA A 93 -22.39 5.30 11.07
CA ALA A 93 -21.59 6.07 10.13
C ALA A 93 -20.21 5.40 9.99
N VAL A 94 -19.75 5.31 8.74
CA VAL A 94 -18.41 4.82 8.41
C VAL A 94 -17.66 5.95 7.73
N GLU A 95 -16.57 6.37 8.34
CA GLU A 95 -15.69 7.38 7.79
C GLU A 95 -14.49 6.73 7.10
N ILE A 96 -14.24 7.14 5.87
CA ILE A 96 -13.01 6.81 5.15
C ILE A 96 -12.01 7.92 5.45
N GLU A 97 -10.89 7.55 6.02
CA GLU A 97 -9.77 8.45 6.28
C GLU A 97 -8.59 8.11 5.35
N ARG A 98 -7.82 9.14 4.98
CA ARG A 98 -6.59 9.00 4.20
C ARG A 98 -5.39 9.53 4.96
N LEU A 99 -4.24 8.92 4.72
CA LEU A 99 -2.93 9.32 5.21
C LEU A 99 -1.97 9.44 4.03
N GLY A 100 -1.25 10.56 3.92
CA GLY A 100 -0.17 10.73 2.95
C GLY A 100 0.43 12.13 2.99
N HIS A 101 1.33 12.42 2.04
CA HIS A 101 2.02 13.71 1.97
C HIS A 101 1.07 14.92 1.96
N GLN A 102 -0.04 14.83 1.22
CA GLN A 102 -1.03 15.91 1.11
C GLN A 102 -1.83 16.16 2.39
N THR A 103 -1.81 15.24 3.36
CA THR A 103 -2.43 15.44 4.68
C THR A 103 -1.41 15.83 5.74
N GLY A 104 -0.16 16.13 5.35
CA GLY A 104 0.94 16.32 6.29
C GLY A 104 1.21 15.06 7.12
N TRP A 105 0.94 13.88 6.56
CA TRP A 105 1.11 12.58 7.21
C TRP A 105 0.28 12.44 8.49
N LYS A 106 -0.92 13.02 8.49
CA LYS A 106 -1.97 12.80 9.48
C LYS A 106 -3.19 12.15 8.84
N TRP A 107 -3.90 11.32 9.58
CA TRP A 107 -5.19 10.79 9.12
C TRP A 107 -6.17 11.95 8.96
N ALA A 108 -6.86 11.99 7.82
CA ALA A 108 -7.83 13.03 7.51
C ALA A 108 -9.11 12.43 6.92
N PRO A 109 -10.30 12.92 7.33
CA PRO A 109 -11.58 12.55 6.74
C PRO A 109 -11.56 12.76 5.22
N THR A 110 -12.08 11.79 4.47
CA THR A 110 -12.00 11.77 2.99
C THR A 110 -13.34 11.49 2.33
N ALA A 111 -14.10 10.52 2.85
CA ALA A 111 -15.45 10.20 2.39
C ALA A 111 -16.25 9.58 3.54
N HIS A 112 -17.57 9.59 3.44
CA HIS A 112 -18.43 8.99 4.46
C HIS A 112 -19.45 8.05 3.81
N ALA A 113 -19.86 7.03 4.57
CA ALA A 113 -20.96 6.14 4.25
C ALA A 113 -21.84 5.93 5.49
N ARG A 114 -23.02 5.36 5.27
CA ARG A 114 -23.78 4.69 6.33
C ARG A 114 -23.85 3.22 6.00
N ALA A 115 -23.60 2.37 7.00
CA ALA A 115 -23.73 0.93 6.83
C ALA A 115 -25.20 0.55 6.61
N ALA A 116 -25.46 -0.28 5.61
CA ALA A 116 -26.76 -0.85 5.33
C ALA A 116 -27.18 -1.85 6.42
N ARG A 117 -28.43 -2.35 6.35
CA ARG A 117 -28.97 -3.31 7.34
C ARG A 117 -28.16 -4.60 7.44
N ASN A 118 -27.54 -5.03 6.35
CA ASN A 118 -26.66 -6.20 6.30
C ASN A 118 -25.20 -5.87 6.66
N GLY A 119 -24.91 -4.64 7.12
CA GLY A 119 -23.57 -4.19 7.49
C GLY A 119 -22.70 -3.73 6.32
N SER A 120 -23.13 -3.86 5.06
CA SER A 120 -22.32 -3.41 3.93
C SER A 120 -22.31 -1.89 3.81
N PHE A 121 -21.22 -1.33 3.29
CA PHE A 121 -21.13 0.09 2.96
C PHE A 121 -20.43 0.31 1.62
N THR A 122 -20.75 1.43 0.98
CA THR A 122 -20.08 1.90 -0.23
C THR A 122 -20.00 3.41 -0.17
N THR A 123 -18.84 3.98 -0.53
CA THR A 123 -18.70 5.41 -0.73
C THR A 123 -17.70 5.71 -1.85
N ILE A 124 -17.69 6.96 -2.30
CA ILE A 124 -16.87 7.43 -3.39
C ILE A 124 -16.12 8.67 -2.93
N TRP A 125 -14.80 8.64 -3.08
CA TRP A 125 -13.98 9.83 -3.03
C TRP A 125 -13.78 10.37 -4.45
N ARG A 126 -14.18 11.62 -4.68
CA ARG A 126 -13.76 12.37 -5.87
C ARG A 126 -12.34 12.85 -5.63
N ALA A 127 -11.37 12.17 -6.22
CA ALA A 127 -9.97 12.40 -5.92
C ALA A 127 -9.56 13.83 -6.28
N ASN A 128 -9.28 14.65 -5.28
CA ASN A 128 -8.93 16.07 -5.44
C ASN A 128 -7.43 16.32 -5.24
N HIS A 129 -6.66 15.30 -4.86
CA HIS A 129 -5.22 15.36 -4.71
C HIS A 129 -4.56 14.12 -5.32
N ILE A 130 -3.36 14.30 -5.88
CA ILE A 130 -2.49 13.20 -6.27
C ILE A 130 -1.62 12.75 -5.11
N GLY A 131 -1.26 11.48 -5.10
CA GLY A 131 -0.35 10.91 -4.12
C GLY A 131 -0.54 9.41 -3.98
N ARG A 132 0.34 8.78 -3.21
CA ARG A 132 0.05 7.49 -2.61
C ARG A 132 -0.56 7.71 -1.24
N PHE A 133 -1.69 7.06 -0.99
CA PHE A 133 -2.46 7.21 0.22
C PHE A 133 -2.66 5.86 0.88
N ALA A 134 -2.37 5.79 2.17
CA ALA A 134 -2.95 4.78 3.05
C ALA A 134 -4.41 5.19 3.33
N ILE A 135 -5.33 4.24 3.24
CA ILE A 135 -6.76 4.43 3.42
C ILE A 135 -7.27 3.45 4.46
N ARG A 136 -8.07 3.94 5.41
CA ARG A 136 -8.78 3.09 6.38
C ARG A 136 -10.24 3.47 6.47
N ALA A 137 -11.06 2.53 6.92
CA ALA A 137 -12.44 2.80 7.31
C ALA A 137 -12.55 2.78 8.84
N VAL A 138 -13.26 3.75 9.41
CA VAL A 138 -13.48 3.91 10.85
C VAL A 138 -14.98 3.97 11.10
N ILE A 139 -15.46 3.13 12.01
CA ILE A 139 -16.86 3.17 12.46
C ILE A 139 -16.96 4.33 13.46
N THR A 140 -17.75 5.35 13.14
CA THR A 140 -17.98 6.49 14.04
C THR A 140 -19.24 6.23 14.86
N SER A 141 -19.03 5.70 16.07
CA SER A 141 -20.06 5.58 17.10
C SER A 141 -19.72 6.48 18.28
N PRO A 142 -20.71 7.17 18.89
CA PRO A 142 -20.48 7.87 20.15
C PRO A 142 -19.93 6.89 21.19
N GLY A 143 -18.70 7.11 21.69
CA GLY A 143 -18.09 6.32 22.76
C GLY A 143 -17.05 5.26 22.37
N ALA A 144 -16.59 5.19 21.11
CA ALA A 144 -15.55 4.24 20.68
C ALA A 144 -14.20 4.93 20.31
N PRO A 145 -13.39 5.38 21.28
CA PRO A 145 -12.18 6.15 21.03
C PRO A 145 -11.01 5.36 20.39
N ASP A 146 -11.04 4.02 20.42
CA ASP A 146 -9.93 3.17 19.92
C ASP A 146 -10.15 2.53 18.54
N ALA A 147 -11.32 2.72 17.92
CA ALA A 147 -11.66 2.02 16.67
C ALA A 147 -10.72 2.37 15.51
N ALA A 148 -10.20 3.61 15.48
CA ALA A 148 -9.38 4.11 14.38
C ALA A 148 -7.93 3.55 14.39
N ALA A 149 -7.34 3.37 15.57
CA ALA A 149 -5.92 2.97 15.71
C ALA A 149 -5.67 1.54 15.19
N VAL A 150 -6.68 0.68 15.28
CA VAL A 150 -6.61 -0.73 14.88
C VAL A 150 -7.33 -1.02 13.57
N SER A 151 -7.82 0.01 12.86
CA SER A 151 -8.50 -0.17 11.58
C SER A 151 -7.55 -0.70 10.50
N PRO A 152 -7.98 -1.70 9.71
CA PRO A 152 -7.19 -2.20 8.59
C PRO A 152 -7.01 -1.11 7.54
N THR A 153 -5.83 -1.11 6.91
CA THR A 153 -5.44 -0.10 5.93
C THR A 153 -5.17 -0.73 4.56
N VAL A 154 -5.58 -0.06 3.49
CA VAL A 154 -5.23 -0.38 2.10
C VAL A 154 -4.48 0.80 1.46
N ALA A 155 -3.65 0.56 0.45
CA ALA A 155 -2.88 1.61 -0.22
C ALA A 155 -3.37 1.87 -1.64
N THR A 156 -3.80 3.10 -1.94
CA THR A 156 -4.20 3.52 -3.28
C THR A 156 -3.30 4.64 -3.79
N THR A 157 -2.95 4.63 -5.08
CA THR A 157 -2.17 5.70 -5.72
C THR A 157 -3.05 6.48 -6.69
N VAL A 158 -3.15 7.79 -6.49
CA VAL A 158 -3.87 8.71 -7.37
C VAL A 158 -2.87 9.44 -8.26
N TYR A 159 -3.02 9.27 -9.57
CA TYR A 159 -2.15 9.84 -10.60
C TYR A 159 -2.74 11.12 -11.21
N ARG A 160 -1.87 12.00 -11.72
CA ARG A 160 -2.27 13.08 -12.63
C ARG A 160 -2.00 12.62 -14.06
N LEU A 161 -2.97 12.81 -14.96
CA LEU A 161 -2.72 12.66 -16.39
C LEU A 161 -1.81 13.80 -16.88
N SER A 162 -0.74 13.45 -17.57
CA SER A 162 0.29 14.37 -18.03
C SER A 162 0.94 13.87 -19.31
N LEU A 163 1.36 14.78 -20.18
CA LEU A 163 2.04 14.43 -21.42
C LEU A 163 3.47 14.01 -21.12
N ALA A 164 3.92 12.91 -21.72
CA ALA A 164 5.28 12.40 -21.57
C ALA A 164 5.95 12.16 -22.93
N THR A 165 7.23 12.51 -23.01
CA THR A 165 8.12 12.21 -24.13
C THR A 165 9.13 11.13 -23.74
N LEU A 166 9.97 10.72 -24.70
CA LEU A 166 11.00 9.72 -24.51
C LEU A 166 12.39 10.30 -24.85
N PHE A 167 13.41 9.93 -24.07
CA PHE A 167 14.81 10.28 -24.36
C PHE A 167 15.77 9.09 -24.26
N GLY A 168 16.83 9.12 -25.06
CA GLY A 168 17.83 8.05 -25.09
C GLY A 168 18.79 8.14 -26.28
N PRO A 169 18.42 7.63 -27.48
CA PRO A 169 19.28 7.65 -28.65
C PRO A 169 19.86 9.04 -28.94
N GLY A 170 21.16 9.12 -29.21
CA GLY A 170 21.90 10.40 -29.37
C GLY A 170 22.37 11.03 -28.06
N LEU A 171 21.82 10.62 -26.91
CA LEU A 171 22.24 11.07 -25.57
C LEU A 171 22.96 9.97 -24.76
N TRP A 172 22.93 8.71 -25.21
CA TRP A 172 23.63 7.62 -24.54
C TRP A 172 25.13 7.89 -24.47
N GLY A 173 25.73 7.65 -23.29
CA GLY A 173 27.13 7.96 -22.98
C GLY A 173 27.32 9.32 -22.32
N ASN A 174 26.34 10.22 -22.42
CA ASN A 174 26.39 11.52 -21.73
C ASN A 174 26.02 11.38 -20.25
N GLY A 175 26.50 12.32 -19.43
CA GLY A 175 26.04 12.48 -18.06
C GLY A 175 24.65 13.11 -17.99
N THR A 176 23.81 12.62 -17.10
CA THR A 176 22.54 13.26 -16.75
C THR A 176 22.77 14.40 -15.75
N ALA A 177 21.79 15.29 -15.58
CA ALA A 177 21.86 16.35 -14.58
C ALA A 177 21.91 15.84 -13.12
N CYS A 178 21.61 14.56 -12.87
CA CYS A 178 21.74 13.94 -11.55
C CYS A 178 23.04 13.17 -11.35
N GLY A 179 23.98 13.25 -12.30
CA GLY A 179 25.36 12.77 -12.13
C GLY A 179 25.60 11.32 -12.52
N GLU A 180 24.60 10.63 -13.08
CA GLU A 180 24.79 9.29 -13.65
C GLU A 180 25.02 9.35 -15.17
N VAL A 181 25.66 8.33 -15.75
CA VAL A 181 25.81 8.22 -17.22
C VAL A 181 24.59 7.53 -17.80
N LEU A 182 23.95 8.17 -18.79
CA LEU A 182 22.80 7.61 -19.49
C LEU A 182 23.23 6.43 -20.36
N LYS A 183 22.69 5.24 -20.08
CA LYS A 183 22.91 4.00 -20.83
C LYS A 183 21.59 3.53 -21.44
N ARG A 184 21.67 2.59 -22.39
CA ARG A 184 20.49 1.93 -22.99
C ARG A 184 19.58 1.24 -21.96
N THR A 185 20.13 0.88 -20.80
CA THR A 185 19.43 0.19 -19.71
C THR A 185 19.07 1.10 -18.53
N THR A 186 19.38 2.40 -18.60
CA THR A 186 19.18 3.33 -17.48
C THR A 186 17.69 3.54 -17.23
N ILE A 187 17.25 3.29 -16.00
CA ILE A 187 15.87 3.44 -15.54
C ILE A 187 15.71 4.76 -14.81
N GLY A 188 14.82 5.60 -15.33
CA GLY A 188 14.49 6.87 -14.69
C GLY A 188 13.56 7.74 -15.54
N VAL A 189 13.35 8.94 -15.03
CA VAL A 189 12.66 10.05 -15.72
C VAL A 189 13.43 11.35 -15.58
N ALA A 190 13.23 12.26 -16.51
CA ALA A 190 13.56 13.67 -16.35
C ALA A 190 12.37 14.44 -15.78
N ASN A 191 12.67 15.40 -14.90
CA ASN A 191 11.69 16.37 -14.41
C ASN A 191 12.36 17.73 -14.16
N ARG A 192 11.62 18.81 -14.43
CA ARG A 192 12.12 20.20 -14.34
C ARG A 192 12.54 20.60 -12.92
N THR A 193 11.82 20.16 -11.89
CA THR A 193 11.95 20.76 -10.54
C THR A 193 12.13 19.73 -9.42
N LEU A 194 11.70 18.48 -9.61
CA LEU A 194 11.86 17.46 -8.58
C LEU A 194 13.34 17.17 -8.31
N LYS A 195 13.67 16.93 -7.04
CA LYS A 195 15.02 16.56 -6.62
C LYS A 195 15.47 15.27 -7.30
N CYS A 196 16.75 15.18 -7.63
CA CYS A 196 17.34 13.93 -8.11
C CYS A 196 17.07 12.79 -7.12
N GLY A 197 16.76 11.61 -7.63
CA GLY A 197 16.38 10.44 -6.84
C GLY A 197 14.95 10.45 -6.31
N THR A 198 14.16 11.52 -6.51
CA THR A 198 12.73 11.52 -6.12
C THR A 198 12.03 10.34 -6.80
N PRO A 199 11.40 9.42 -6.06
CA PRO A 199 10.65 8.33 -6.68
C PRO A 199 9.38 8.87 -7.35
N VAL A 200 9.08 8.39 -8.55
CA VAL A 200 7.91 8.78 -9.33
C VAL A 200 7.17 7.51 -9.70
N ALA A 201 5.90 7.41 -9.29
CA ALA A 201 5.01 6.37 -9.78
C ALA A 201 4.43 6.81 -11.12
N ILE A 202 4.52 5.92 -12.10
CA ILE A 202 3.99 6.10 -13.45
C ILE A 202 2.97 5.00 -13.71
N TYR A 203 1.84 5.37 -14.29
CA TYR A 203 0.81 4.50 -14.82
C TYR A 203 0.77 4.69 -16.35
N TYR A 204 0.75 3.59 -17.09
CA TYR A 204 0.50 3.59 -18.53
C TYR A 204 -0.25 2.30 -18.93
N HIS A 205 -1.42 2.43 -19.53
CA HIS A 205 -2.24 1.30 -20.03
C HIS A 205 -2.34 0.09 -19.09
N GLY A 206 -2.67 0.35 -17.81
CA GLY A 206 -2.83 -0.71 -16.81
C GLY A 206 -1.52 -1.25 -16.23
N ARG A 207 -0.36 -0.68 -16.59
CA ARG A 207 0.95 -1.00 -16.04
C ARG A 207 1.46 0.14 -15.17
N ILE A 208 2.07 -0.21 -14.04
CA ILE A 208 2.65 0.73 -13.10
C ILE A 208 4.13 0.44 -12.93
N THR A 209 4.94 1.49 -12.83
CA THR A 209 6.31 1.39 -12.36
C THR A 209 6.62 2.54 -11.40
N VAL A 210 7.63 2.37 -10.54
CA VAL A 210 8.21 3.45 -9.75
C VAL A 210 9.67 3.60 -10.15
N VAL A 211 10.04 4.80 -10.60
CA VAL A 211 11.39 5.10 -11.10
C VAL A 211 11.91 6.41 -10.51
N PRO A 212 13.23 6.58 -10.36
CA PRO A 212 13.80 7.81 -9.85
C PRO A 212 13.79 8.93 -10.90
N VAL A 213 13.78 10.18 -10.43
CA VAL A 213 14.20 11.33 -11.23
C VAL A 213 15.72 11.29 -11.40
N ILE A 214 16.18 11.21 -12.64
CA ILE A 214 17.60 11.09 -12.98
C ILE A 214 18.12 12.24 -13.84
N ASP A 215 17.24 13.09 -14.36
CA ASP A 215 17.64 14.18 -15.24
C ASP A 215 16.68 15.38 -15.17
N ARG A 216 16.98 16.43 -15.92
CA ARG A 216 16.19 17.67 -16.03
C ARG A 216 15.51 17.79 -17.38
N GLY A 217 14.37 18.49 -17.38
CA GLY A 217 13.50 18.63 -18.55
C GLY A 217 12.13 17.97 -18.31
N PRO A 218 11.33 17.77 -19.36
CA PRO A 218 11.55 18.25 -20.73
C PRO A 218 11.39 19.78 -20.82
N TYR A 219 11.98 20.45 -21.80
CA TYR A 219 11.89 21.93 -21.95
C TYR A 219 11.09 22.38 -23.18
N ALA A 220 10.54 21.43 -23.93
CA ALA A 220 9.77 21.67 -25.14
C ALA A 220 8.52 20.78 -25.18
N ASN A 221 7.71 20.94 -26.23
CA ASN A 221 6.57 20.06 -26.58
C ASN A 221 5.42 20.02 -25.55
N GLY A 222 5.40 20.94 -24.57
CA GLY A 222 4.37 20.96 -23.52
C GLY A 222 4.37 19.73 -22.60
N ALA A 223 5.39 18.86 -22.69
CA ALA A 223 5.47 17.65 -21.89
C ALA A 223 5.78 17.96 -20.43
N ASP A 224 5.31 17.13 -19.51
CA ASP A 224 5.59 17.24 -18.07
C ASP A 224 6.71 16.30 -17.63
N TRP A 225 6.91 15.22 -18.39
CA TRP A 225 7.84 14.14 -18.09
C TRP A 225 8.60 13.72 -19.35
N ASP A 226 9.84 13.31 -19.15
CA ASP A 226 10.63 12.63 -20.18
C ASP A 226 11.03 11.26 -19.61
N LEU A 227 10.65 10.17 -20.25
CA LEU A 227 11.00 8.83 -19.80
C LEU A 227 12.27 8.38 -20.51
N THR A 228 13.18 7.73 -19.79
CA THR A 228 14.23 7.01 -20.50
C THR A 228 13.59 5.94 -21.39
N MET A 229 14.16 5.68 -22.56
CA MET A 229 13.68 4.61 -23.44
C MET A 229 13.54 3.25 -22.72
N ALA A 230 14.38 2.97 -21.72
CA ALA A 230 14.26 1.74 -20.92
C ALA A 230 13.05 1.74 -19.97
N THR A 231 12.73 2.89 -19.34
CA THR A 231 11.49 3.04 -18.56
C THR A 231 10.25 2.91 -19.45
N ALA A 232 10.27 3.57 -20.61
CA ALA A 232 9.19 3.52 -21.58
C ALA A 232 8.95 2.10 -22.11
N ALA A 233 10.02 1.41 -22.51
CA ALA A 233 9.96 0.03 -22.95
C ALA A 233 9.42 -0.92 -21.87
N ALA A 234 9.81 -0.71 -20.60
CA ALA A 234 9.26 -1.50 -19.48
C ALA A 234 7.73 -1.31 -19.34
N LEU A 235 7.24 -0.09 -19.55
CA LEU A 235 5.81 0.24 -19.55
C LEU A 235 5.09 -0.16 -20.85
N GLY A 236 5.81 -0.42 -21.93
CA GLY A 236 5.24 -0.64 -23.26
C GLY A 236 4.82 0.64 -23.99
N MET A 237 5.47 1.76 -23.68
CA MET A 237 5.31 3.07 -24.35
C MET A 237 6.43 3.25 -25.37
N ASP A 238 6.11 3.63 -26.60
CA ASP A 238 7.04 3.73 -27.74
C ASP A 238 7.07 5.11 -28.42
N ALA A 239 6.13 5.99 -28.09
CA ALA A 239 6.05 7.36 -28.58
C ALA A 239 5.56 8.32 -27.48
N THR A 240 5.54 9.61 -27.79
CA THR A 240 4.92 10.63 -26.94
C THR A 240 3.45 10.29 -26.70
N ASP A 241 3.04 10.25 -25.43
CA ASP A 241 1.68 9.88 -25.05
C ASP A 241 1.32 10.45 -23.66
N THR A 242 0.06 10.30 -23.26
CA THR A 242 -0.43 10.65 -21.94
C THR A 242 -0.17 9.50 -20.95
N ILE A 243 0.50 9.82 -19.86
CA ILE A 243 0.72 8.90 -18.73
C ILE A 243 -0.01 9.42 -17.48
N GLY A 244 -0.28 8.51 -16.54
CA GLY A 244 -0.53 8.92 -15.16
C GLY A 244 0.80 9.05 -14.41
N ALA A 245 1.06 10.17 -13.74
CA ALA A 245 2.29 10.35 -12.96
C ALA A 245 2.03 11.01 -11.60
N VAL A 246 2.85 10.63 -10.62
CA VAL A 246 2.87 11.25 -9.30
C VAL A 246 4.21 11.03 -8.60
N SER A 247 4.77 12.09 -8.00
CA SER A 247 5.94 11.97 -7.13
C SER A 247 5.56 11.34 -5.78
N LEU A 248 6.47 10.51 -5.27
CA LEU A 248 6.32 9.82 -4.00
C LEU A 248 7.39 10.32 -3.03
N PRO A 249 7.21 11.51 -2.43
CA PRO A 249 8.13 11.99 -1.41
C PRO A 249 8.15 10.99 -0.24
N PRO A 250 9.34 10.75 0.36
CA PRO A 250 9.45 9.88 1.51
C PRO A 250 8.60 10.40 2.69
N GLU A 251 8.11 9.46 3.49
CA GLU A 251 7.45 9.80 4.74
C GLU A 251 8.46 10.45 5.71
N PRO A 252 8.10 11.52 6.44
CA PRO A 252 8.98 12.18 7.40
C PRO A 252 9.55 11.24 8.47
N SER A 253 8.80 10.20 8.85
CA SER A 253 9.25 9.17 9.81
C SER A 253 10.44 8.35 9.27
N LEU A 254 10.64 8.30 7.95
CA LEU A 254 11.79 7.67 7.30
C LEU A 254 12.98 8.64 7.11
N LEU A 255 12.82 9.92 7.45
CA LEU A 255 13.86 10.95 7.36
C LEU A 255 14.44 11.35 8.72
N ALA A 256 13.89 10.86 9.84
CA ALA A 256 14.53 11.01 11.13
C ALA A 256 15.78 10.10 11.18
N PRO A 257 16.99 10.63 11.46
CA PRO A 257 18.07 9.75 11.86
C PRO A 257 17.60 9.01 13.12
N GLN A 258 17.74 7.69 13.12
CA GLN A 258 17.62 6.85 14.31
C GLN A 258 18.77 7.25 15.25
N LEU A 259 18.65 8.40 15.91
CA LEU A 259 19.55 8.83 16.98
C LEU A 259 19.07 8.15 18.25
N THR A 260 19.40 6.87 18.39
CA THR A 260 19.51 6.25 19.71
C THR A 260 20.88 6.61 20.26
N GLY A 261 20.90 7.61 21.14
CA GLY A 261 21.88 7.71 22.22
C GLY A 261 21.37 6.98 23.45
#